data_AF-A0AAD5J6J8-F1
#
_entry.id   AF-A0AAD5J6J8-F1
#
_cell.length_a   1.000
_cell.length_b   1.000
_cell.length_c   1.000
_cell.angle_alpha   90.00
_cell.angle_beta   90.00
_cell.angle_gamma   90.00
#
_symmetry.space_group_name_H-M   'P 1'
#
loop_
_entity.id
_entity.type
_entity.pdbx_description
1 polymer ?
#
loop_
_entity_poly.entity_id
_entity_poly.type
_entity_poly.pdbx_seq_one_letter_code
_entity_poly.pdbx_strand_id
1 'polypeptide(L)'
;MASLKVLGLSSFLIIIFVLVHLANCSDDEDNLLQGLNSYRTSLSLPTLAKNGNAECLADKIAEELDNQPCTAASTIKASQLANYNHLIDKCKIDINSTTESAIMPVCVHKLVSDQKTTGWS
;
A
#
# COMPACT_ATOMS: atom_id res chain seq x y z
N MET A 1 24.75 -4.15 44.06
CA MET A 1 25.31 -4.17 42.68
C MET A 1 24.62 -5.17 41.73
N ALA A 2 23.79 -6.11 42.22
CA ALA A 2 23.02 -7.01 41.35
C ALA A 2 21.78 -6.35 40.73
N SER A 3 21.08 -5.49 41.49
CA SER A 3 19.81 -4.86 41.05
C SER A 3 19.98 -3.89 39.87
N LEU A 4 21.09 -3.13 39.82
CA LEU A 4 21.38 -2.21 38.70
C LEU A 4 21.68 -2.94 37.39
N LYS A 5 22.28 -4.15 37.46
CA LYS A 5 22.53 -5.00 36.29
C LYS A 5 21.24 -5.59 35.73
N VAL A 6 20.28 -5.95 36.61
CA VAL A 6 18.97 -6.49 36.20
C VAL A 6 18.11 -5.42 35.52
N LEU A 7 18.12 -4.19 36.05
CA LEU A 7 17.40 -3.06 35.43
C LEU A 7 18.02 -2.67 34.08
N GLY A 8 19.35 -2.69 33.98
CA GLY A 8 20.06 -2.49 32.71
C GLY A 8 19.73 -3.57 31.68
N LEU A 9 19.75 -4.85 32.05
CA LEU A 9 19.43 -5.95 31.14
C LEU A 9 17.99 -5.87 30.63
N SER A 10 17.04 -5.53 31.51
CA SER A 10 15.63 -5.33 31.15
C SER A 10 15.45 -4.19 30.14
N SER A 11 16.11 -3.05 30.37
CA SER A 11 16.08 -1.91 29.46
C SER A 11 16.66 -2.25 28.07
N PHE A 12 17.79 -2.97 28.03
CA PHE A 12 18.39 -3.42 26.76
C PHE A 12 17.47 -4.37 25.98
N LEU A 13 16.78 -5.30 26.65
CA LEU A 13 15.84 -6.21 26.01
C LEU A 13 14.63 -5.46 25.43
N ILE A 14 14.12 -4.45 26.12
CA ILE A 14 13.02 -3.60 25.62
C ILE A 14 13.48 -2.81 24.39
N ILE A 15 14.69 -2.24 24.41
CA ILE A 15 15.25 -1.50 23.27
C ILE A 15 15.42 -2.41 22.05
N ILE A 16 15.97 -3.61 22.23
CA ILE A 16 16.12 -4.59 21.14
C ILE A 16 14.75 -5.00 20.59
N PHE A 17 13.77 -5.23 21.46
CA PHE A 17 12.41 -5.58 21.04
C PHE A 17 11.76 -4.46 20.20
N VAL A 18 11.91 -3.20 20.61
CA VAL A 18 11.42 -2.04 19.85
C VAL A 18 12.13 -1.91 18.51
N LEU A 19 13.46 -2.12 18.45
CA LEU A 19 14.23 -2.06 17.21
C LEU A 19 13.87 -3.17 16.23
N VAL A 20 13.58 -4.38 16.72
CA VAL A 20 13.14 -5.51 15.89
C VAL A 20 11.74 -5.25 15.32
N HIS A 21 10.83 -4.69 16.10
CA HIS A 21 9.50 -4.31 15.62
C HIS A 21 9.54 -3.20 14.57
N LEU A 22 10.42 -2.20 14.74
CA LEU A 22 10.56 -1.11 13.78
C LEU A 22 11.23 -1.55 12.47
N ALA A 23 12.11 -2.55 12.53
CA ALA A 23 12.77 -3.12 11.35
C ALA A 23 11.89 -4.09 10.56
N ASN A 24 10.85 -4.66 11.19
CA ASN A 24 9.94 -5.62 10.56
C ASN A 24 8.77 -4.94 9.85
N CYS A 25 9.00 -3.82 9.15
CA CYS A 25 8.11 -3.30 8.11
C CYS A 25 8.10 -4.28 6.91
N SER A 26 7.64 -5.49 7.15
CA SER A 26 7.42 -6.54 6.16
C SER A 26 5.92 -6.61 5.94
N ASP A 27 5.47 -5.94 4.87
CA ASP A 27 4.33 -6.27 4.01
C ASP A 27 3.74 -4.99 3.42
N ASP A 28 4.37 -4.51 2.35
CA ASP A 28 4.02 -3.26 1.67
C ASP A 28 2.55 -3.21 1.19
N GLU A 29 1.94 -4.38 0.90
CA GLU A 29 0.54 -4.46 0.49
C GLU A 29 -0.44 -4.31 1.66
N ASP A 30 -0.19 -4.98 2.79
CA ASP A 30 -1.03 -4.85 3.99
C ASP A 30 -0.87 -3.45 4.61
N ASN A 31 0.30 -2.83 4.45
CA ASN A 31 0.57 -1.46 4.87
C ASN A 31 -0.31 -0.44 4.12
N LEU A 32 -0.61 -0.65 2.84
CA LEU A 32 -1.43 0.28 2.06
C LEU A 32 -2.91 0.26 2.51
N LEU A 33 -3.51 -0.93 2.63
CA LEU A 33 -4.89 -1.07 3.09
C LEU A 33 -5.03 -0.58 4.54
N GLN A 34 -4.05 -0.90 5.40
CA GLN A 34 -4.00 -0.41 6.78
C GLN A 34 -3.88 1.13 6.83
N GLY A 35 -3.01 1.72 6.02
CA GLY A 35 -2.86 3.18 5.93
C GLY A 35 -4.13 3.86 5.46
N LEU A 36 -4.77 3.33 4.42
CA LEU A 36 -6.04 3.87 3.90
C LEU A 36 -7.16 3.74 4.93
N ASN A 37 -7.23 2.62 5.65
CA ASN A 37 -8.18 2.43 6.74
C ASN A 37 -7.92 3.39 7.91
N SER A 38 -6.66 3.64 8.25
CA SER A 38 -6.29 4.62 9.27
C SER A 38 -6.79 6.03 8.90
N TYR A 39 -6.60 6.43 7.63
CA TYR A 39 -7.14 7.69 7.12
C TYR A 39 -8.67 7.74 7.17
N ARG A 40 -9.37 6.68 6.71
CA ARG A 40 -10.84 6.60 6.77
C ARG A 40 -11.36 6.69 8.20
N THR A 41 -10.73 5.99 9.14
CA THR A 41 -11.07 6.05 10.57
C THR A 41 -10.87 7.44 11.15
N SER A 42 -9.83 8.18 10.72
CA SER A 42 -9.63 9.58 11.14
C SER A 42 -10.80 10.49 10.72
N LEU A 43 -11.50 10.13 9.64
CA LEU A 43 -12.71 10.78 9.14
C LEU A 43 -14.01 10.17 9.69
N SER A 44 -13.93 9.25 10.64
CA SER A 44 -15.07 8.47 11.18
C SER A 44 -15.83 7.66 10.10
N LEU A 45 -15.13 7.24 9.04
CA LEU A 45 -15.68 6.37 8.00
C LEU A 45 -15.40 4.89 8.28
N PRO A 46 -16.26 3.95 7.82
CA PRO A 46 -16.02 2.52 7.95
C PRO A 46 -14.73 2.08 7.25
N THR A 47 -14.05 1.08 7.80
CA THR A 47 -12.89 0.46 7.16
C THR A 47 -13.27 -0.33 5.92
N LEU A 48 -12.35 -0.42 4.98
CA LEU A 48 -12.38 -1.27 3.81
C LEU A 48 -11.88 -2.67 4.18
N ALA A 49 -12.43 -3.69 3.52
CA ALA A 49 -12.00 -5.08 3.64
C ALA A 49 -11.34 -5.55 2.34
N LYS A 50 -10.41 -6.49 2.46
CA LYS A 50 -9.78 -7.14 1.30
C LYS A 50 -10.84 -7.91 0.51
N ASN A 51 -10.76 -7.83 -0.82
CA ASN A 51 -11.65 -8.55 -1.73
C ASN A 51 -10.82 -9.16 -2.87
N GLY A 52 -10.88 -10.48 -3.03
CA GLY A 52 -10.03 -11.20 -4.00
C GLY A 52 -10.33 -10.87 -5.47
N ASN A 53 -11.57 -10.50 -5.80
CA ASN A 53 -11.91 -10.08 -7.17
C ASN A 53 -11.32 -8.70 -7.46
N ALA A 54 -11.34 -7.79 -6.48
CA ALA A 54 -10.73 -6.47 -6.58
C ALA A 54 -9.19 -6.55 -6.67
N GLU A 55 -8.57 -7.45 -5.91
CA GLU A 55 -7.14 -7.77 -5.98
C GLU A 55 -6.76 -8.27 -7.38
N CYS A 56 -7.48 -9.26 -7.93
CA CYS A 56 -7.29 -9.71 -9.32
C CYS A 56 -7.37 -8.55 -10.32
N LEU A 57 -8.35 -7.66 -10.18
CA LEU A 57 -8.52 -6.54 -11.10
C LEU A 57 -7.34 -5.57 -11.01
N ALA A 58 -6.88 -5.26 -9.79
CA ALA A 58 -5.72 -4.41 -9.57
C ALA A 58 -4.46 -4.98 -10.22
N ASP A 59 -4.19 -6.28 -10.06
CA ASP A 59 -3.05 -6.97 -10.68
C ASP A 59 -3.08 -6.85 -12.20
N LYS A 60 -4.25 -7.08 -12.82
CA LYS A 60 -4.39 -7.02 -14.27
C LYS A 60 -4.25 -5.60 -14.83
N ILE A 61 -4.75 -4.61 -14.10
CA ILE A 61 -4.53 -3.20 -14.45
C ILE A 61 -3.05 -2.85 -14.35
N ALA A 62 -2.35 -3.31 -13.30
CA ALA A 62 -0.92 -3.10 -13.14
C ALA A 62 -0.14 -3.72 -14.32
N GLU A 63 -0.47 -4.95 -14.73
CA GLU A 63 0.11 -5.60 -15.91
C GLU A 63 -0.08 -4.78 -17.21
N GLU A 64 -1.25 -4.16 -17.41
CA GLU A 64 -1.50 -3.32 -18.60
C GLU A 64 -0.72 -2.00 -18.58
N LEU A 65 -0.46 -1.46 -17.39
CA LEU A 65 0.23 -0.19 -17.19
C LEU A 65 1.76 -0.35 -17.10
N ASP A 66 2.29 -1.54 -16.84
CA ASP A 66 3.72 -1.80 -16.62
C ASP A 66 4.63 -1.31 -17.77
N ASN A 67 4.12 -1.39 -19.00
CA ASN A 67 4.85 -0.97 -20.20
C ASN A 67 4.51 0.47 -20.66
N GLN A 68 3.58 1.14 -19.99
CA GLN A 68 3.17 2.50 -20.36
C GLN A 68 4.10 3.53 -19.69
N PRO A 69 4.67 4.48 -20.46
CA PRO A 69 5.51 5.51 -19.87
C PRO A 69 4.70 6.38 -18.92
N CYS A 70 5.10 6.42 -17.65
CA CYS A 70 4.46 7.25 -16.63
C CYS A 70 4.81 8.73 -16.88
N THR A 71 3.99 9.40 -17.68
CA THR A 71 4.24 10.76 -18.18
C THR A 71 3.51 11.85 -17.38
N ALA A 72 2.48 11.48 -16.61
CA ALA A 72 1.82 12.33 -15.62
C ALA A 72 1.01 11.47 -14.64
N ALA A 73 1.07 11.78 -13.34
CA ALA A 73 0.22 11.18 -12.31
C ALA A 73 -1.19 11.79 -12.36
N SER A 74 -1.90 11.59 -13.47
CA SER A 74 -3.31 11.94 -13.58
C SER A 74 -4.17 10.74 -13.21
N THR A 75 -5.23 10.97 -12.44
CA THR A 75 -6.22 9.93 -12.13
C THR A 75 -6.83 9.44 -13.45
N ILE A 76 -6.50 8.21 -13.84
CA ILE A 76 -7.12 7.53 -14.98
C ILE A 76 -8.42 6.90 -14.47
N LYS A 77 -9.55 7.20 -15.11
CA LYS A 77 -10.77 6.45 -14.80
C LYS A 77 -10.59 5.03 -15.29
N ALA A 78 -10.95 4.04 -14.48
CA ALA A 78 -10.83 2.63 -14.86
C ALA A 78 -11.53 2.30 -16.20
N SER A 79 -12.66 2.95 -16.47
CA SER A 79 -13.39 2.84 -17.74
C SER A 79 -12.65 3.36 -18.98
N GLN A 80 -11.58 4.13 -18.81
CA GLN A 80 -10.75 4.65 -19.92
C GLN A 80 -9.67 3.66 -20.34
N LEU A 81 -9.48 2.57 -19.60
CA LEU A 81 -8.59 1.49 -19.97
C LEU A 81 -9.24 0.66 -21.09
N ALA A 82 -8.54 0.52 -22.22
CA ALA A 82 -9.12 -0.04 -23.45
C ALA A 82 -9.74 -1.45 -23.26
N ASN A 83 -9.21 -2.24 -22.34
CA ASN A 83 -9.67 -3.61 -22.06
C ASN A 83 -10.47 -3.73 -20.77
N TYR A 84 -10.93 -2.62 -20.16
CA TYR A 84 -11.56 -2.64 -18.83
C TYR A 84 -12.68 -3.66 -18.70
N ASN A 85 -13.60 -3.73 -19.67
CA ASN A 85 -14.71 -4.70 -19.65
C ASN A 85 -14.23 -6.16 -19.66
N HIS A 86 -13.16 -6.45 -20.39
CA HIS A 86 -12.57 -7.79 -20.41
C HIS A 86 -11.89 -8.11 -19.07
N LEU A 87 -11.26 -7.13 -18.41
CA LEU A 87 -10.68 -7.31 -17.08
C LEU A 87 -11.76 -7.54 -16.01
N ILE A 88 -12.88 -6.82 -16.09
CA ILE A 88 -14.06 -7.00 -15.22
C ILE A 88 -14.59 -8.43 -15.30
N ASP A 89 -14.78 -8.95 -16.50
CA ASP A 89 -15.24 -10.33 -16.72
C ASP A 89 -14.21 -11.35 -16.21
N LYS A 90 -12.93 -11.17 -16.58
CA LYS A 90 -11.83 -12.06 -16.19
C LYS A 90 -11.68 -12.18 -14.67
N CYS A 91 -11.86 -11.09 -13.93
CA CYS A 91 -11.76 -11.05 -12.48
C CYS A 91 -13.11 -11.21 -11.76
N LYS A 92 -14.19 -11.50 -12.49
CA LYS A 92 -15.54 -11.75 -11.94
C LYS A 92 -16.03 -10.60 -11.06
N ILE A 93 -15.78 -9.36 -11.49
CA ILE A 93 -16.30 -8.18 -10.82
C ILE A 93 -17.78 -8.04 -11.16
N ASP A 94 -18.62 -8.00 -10.13
CA ASP A 94 -20.03 -7.68 -10.31
C ASP A 94 -20.21 -6.16 -10.35
N ILE A 95 -20.43 -5.64 -11.55
CA ILE A 95 -20.60 -4.21 -11.77
C ILE A 95 -21.87 -3.66 -11.13
N ASN A 96 -22.87 -4.51 -10.85
CA ASN A 96 -24.12 -4.06 -10.23
C ASN A 96 -23.97 -3.82 -8.72
N SER A 97 -23.02 -4.51 -8.07
CA SER A 97 -22.69 -4.30 -6.65
C SER A 97 -21.47 -3.39 -6.44
N THR A 98 -20.78 -3.02 -7.51
CA THR A 98 -19.62 -2.12 -7.46
C THR A 98 -20.06 -0.67 -7.64
N THR A 99 -20.03 0.13 -6.57
CA THR A 99 -20.51 1.52 -6.60
C THR A 99 -19.46 2.53 -7.06
N GLU A 100 -18.20 2.34 -6.68
CA GLU A 100 -17.13 3.31 -6.93
C GLU A 100 -15.81 2.56 -7.15
N SER A 101 -15.06 2.96 -8.17
CA SER A 101 -13.71 2.43 -8.44
C SER A 101 -12.77 3.58 -8.76
N ALA A 102 -11.63 3.65 -8.07
CA ALA A 102 -10.61 4.65 -8.32
C ALA A 102 -9.28 3.96 -8.63
N ILE A 103 -8.63 4.37 -9.72
CA ILE A 103 -7.24 4.01 -10.01
C ILE A 103 -6.41 5.26 -9.78
N MET A 104 -5.47 5.17 -8.84
CA MET A 104 -4.57 6.26 -8.51
C MET A 104 -3.14 5.90 -8.96
N PRO A 105 -2.78 6.15 -10.23
CA PRO A 105 -1.44 5.87 -10.69
C PRO A 105 -0.47 6.83 -9.99
N VAL A 106 0.62 6.27 -9.44
CA VAL A 106 1.71 7.05 -8.87
C VAL A 106 2.92 6.92 -9.80
N CYS A 107 3.34 8.02 -10.41
CA CYS A 107 4.59 8.06 -11.16
C CYS A 107 5.77 8.19 -10.19
N VAL A 108 6.28 7.05 -9.73
CA VAL A 108 7.52 7.01 -8.95
C VAL A 108 8.68 6.92 -9.93
N HIS A 109 9.60 7.89 -9.89
CA HIS A 109 10.86 7.75 -10.63
C HIS A 109 11.56 6.49 -10.13
N LYS A 110 12.16 5.73 -11.06
CA LYS A 110 12.94 4.53 -10.72
C LYS A 110 13.84 4.87 -9.54
N LEU A 111 13.63 4.23 -8.39
CA LEU A 111 14.45 4.44 -7.21
C LEU A 111 15.84 3.95 -7.56
N VAL A 112 16.71 4.86 -8.02
CA VAL A 112 18.13 4.59 -8.11
C VAL A 112 18.55 4.35 -6.67
N SER A 113 19.16 3.19 -6.41
CA SER A 113 19.53 2.70 -5.08
C SER A 113 20.63 3.53 -4.39
N ASP A 114 20.66 4.85 -4.62
CA ASP A 114 21.75 5.74 -4.20
C ASP A 114 21.30 7.12 -3.70
N GLN A 115 20.02 7.31 -3.37
CA GLN A 115 19.60 8.51 -2.63
C GLN A 115 19.23 8.17 -1.20
N LYS A 116 20.30 8.13 -0.39
CA LYS A 116 20.27 8.41 1.03
C LYS A 116 19.46 9.70 1.22
N THR A 117 18.35 9.60 1.94
CA THR A 117 17.47 10.69 2.34
C THR A 117 18.27 11.88 2.89
N THR A 118 18.26 13.00 2.19
CA THR A 118 18.55 14.31 2.79
C THR A 118 17.44 15.29 2.41
N GLY A 119 16.62 15.64 3.40
CA GLY A 119 15.95 16.92 3.52
C GLY A 119 14.63 17.07 2.76
N TRP A 120 13.52 16.90 3.48
CA TRP A 120 12.35 17.75 3.24
C TRP A 120 12.61 19.08 3.96
N SER A 121 12.49 20.19 3.22
CA SER A 121 12.37 21.56 3.75
C SER A 121 10.91 21.99 3.63
#